data_AF-A0A2T7A4D9-F1
#
_entry.id   AF-A0A2T7A4D9-F1
#
_cell.length_a   1.000
_cell.length_b   1.000
_cell.length_c   1.000
_cell.angle_alpha   90.00
_cell.angle_beta   90.00
_cell.angle_gamma   90.00
#
_symmetry.space_group_name_H-M   'P 1'
#
loop_
_entity.id
_entity.type
_entity.pdbx_description
1 polymer ?
#
loop_
_entity_poly.entity_id
_entity_poly.type
_entity_poly.pdbx_seq_one_letter_code
_entity_poly.pdbx_strand_id
1 'polypeptide(L)'
;PRSPAPHSSPEDKEQHPCLKPDCSKIFTHLHKLQRHYRDAHGKPQYDCPFPSCTRKGTKGFSRRDNMRQHHRLVHNELLALGESPECGMRKASF
;
A
#
# COMPACT_ATOMS: atom_id res chain seq x y z
N PRO A 1 33.74 -4.73 14.22
CA PRO A 1 33.30 -5.91 13.42
C PRO A 1 31.88 -5.70 12.84
N ARG A 2 31.79 -5.06 11.66
CA ARG A 2 30.54 -4.99 10.90
C ARG A 2 30.67 -5.96 9.74
N SER A 3 30.04 -7.12 9.85
CA SER A 3 29.95 -8.09 8.77
C SER A 3 29.17 -7.47 7.61
N PRO A 4 29.74 -7.28 6.41
CA PRO A 4 28.93 -7.03 5.24
C PRO A 4 28.26 -8.36 4.84
N ALA A 5 26.93 -8.36 4.85
CA ALA A 5 26.11 -9.45 4.33
C ALA A 5 26.44 -9.70 2.85
N PRO A 6 26.27 -10.93 2.33
CA PRO A 6 26.77 -11.32 1.02
C PRO A 6 26.28 -10.37 -0.07
N HIS A 7 27.24 -9.77 -0.74
CA HIS A 7 27.06 -9.06 -2.00
C HIS A 7 26.64 -10.11 -3.01
N SER A 8 25.34 -10.21 -3.27
CA SER A 8 24.80 -11.10 -4.29
C SER A 8 25.26 -10.58 -5.64
N SER A 9 26.16 -11.36 -6.23
CA SER A 9 26.79 -11.14 -7.52
C SER A 9 25.79 -11.04 -8.68
N PRO A 10 26.24 -10.47 -9.81
CA PRO A 10 25.41 -9.89 -10.85
C PRO A 10 24.97 -10.95 -11.88
N GLU A 11 23.98 -10.60 -12.70
CA GLU A 11 23.66 -11.21 -14.02
C GLU A 11 22.57 -12.29 -14.15
N ASP A 12 21.68 -12.51 -13.16
CA ASP A 12 20.35 -13.04 -13.49
C ASP A 12 19.32 -11.91 -13.47
N LYS A 13 18.96 -11.47 -14.68
CA LYS A 13 18.09 -10.32 -14.97
C LYS A 13 16.63 -10.66 -14.68
N GLU A 14 16.30 -11.05 -13.45
CA GLU A 14 14.92 -11.03 -12.96
C GLU A 14 14.50 -9.57 -12.72
N GLN A 15 14.27 -8.88 -13.84
CA GLN A 15 13.53 -7.63 -13.83
C GLN A 15 12.12 -7.94 -13.36
N HIS A 16 11.70 -7.29 -12.28
CA HIS A 16 10.36 -7.40 -11.73
C HIS A 16 9.54 -6.19 -12.19
N PRO A 17 8.86 -6.27 -13.35
CA PRO A 17 7.96 -5.23 -13.81
C PRO A 17 6.71 -5.20 -12.92
N CYS A 18 6.18 -4.01 -12.72
CA CYS A 18 4.85 -3.87 -12.13
C CYS A 18 3.80 -4.43 -13.09
N LEU A 19 2.99 -5.39 -12.64
CA LEU A 19 1.92 -6.00 -13.45
C LEU A 19 0.69 -5.09 -13.61
N LYS A 20 0.78 -3.80 -13.25
CA LYS A 20 -0.36 -2.89 -13.35
C LYS A 20 -0.41 -2.25 -14.74
N PRO A 21 -1.60 -2.23 -15.38
CA PRO A 21 -1.76 -1.68 -16.72
C PRO A 21 -1.45 -0.19 -16.81
N ASP A 22 -1.51 0.53 -15.69
CA ASP A 22 -1.19 1.97 -15.58
C ASP A 22 0.24 2.20 -15.06
N CYS A 23 1.11 1.17 -15.04
CA CYS A 23 2.45 1.30 -14.51
C CYS A 23 3.49 0.47 -15.24
N SER A 24 4.45 1.17 -15.85
CA SER A 24 5.58 0.57 -16.57
C SER A 24 6.88 0.59 -15.75
N LYS A 25 6.79 0.60 -14.41
CA LYS A 25 7.99 0.62 -13.54
C LYS A 25 8.56 -0.79 -13.40
N ILE A 26 9.89 -0.87 -13.53
CA ILE A 26 10.65 -2.11 -13.47
C ILE A 26 11.68 -2.00 -12.36
N PHE A 27 11.75 -3.03 -11.52
CA PHE A 27 12.67 -3.07 -10.38
C PHE A 27 13.62 -4.25 -10.51
N THR A 28 14.85 -4.08 -10.02
CA THR A 28 15.87 -5.13 -9.96
C THR A 28 15.67 -6.10 -8.78
N HIS A 29 14.78 -5.76 -7.85
CA HIS A 29 14.50 -6.60 -6.67
C HIS A 29 13.00 -6.67 -6.37
N LEU A 30 12.53 -7.88 -6.04
CA LEU A 30 11.14 -8.14 -5.68
C LEU A 30 10.64 -7.30 -4.50
N HIS A 31 11.46 -7.10 -3.47
CA HIS A 31 11.07 -6.31 -2.28
C HIS A 31 10.80 -4.82 -2.62
N LYS A 32 11.49 -4.27 -3.64
CA LYS A 32 11.24 -2.91 -4.13
C LYS A 32 9.93 -2.85 -4.89
N LEU A 33 9.68 -3.85 -5.76
CA LEU A 33 8.42 -3.97 -6.49
C LEU A 33 7.24 -4.12 -5.53
N GLN A 34 7.32 -5.01 -4.53
CA GLN A 34 6.23 -5.21 -3.56
C GLN A 34 5.88 -3.92 -2.82
N ARG A 35 6.89 -3.17 -2.37
CA ARG A 35 6.69 -1.87 -1.72
C ARG A 35 6.04 -0.88 -2.68
N HIS A 36 6.55 -0.78 -3.91
CA HIS A 36 5.97 0.08 -4.94
C HIS A 36 4.52 -0.29 -5.23
N TYR A 37 4.22 -1.57 -5.43
CA TYR A 37 2.88 -2.03 -5.71
C TYR A 37 1.92 -1.69 -4.58
N ARG A 38 2.33 -1.86 -3.32
CA ARG A 38 1.48 -1.51 -2.17
C ARG A 38 1.18 -0.01 -2.07
N ASP A 39 2.16 0.83 -2.41
CA ASP A 39 2.05 2.29 -2.27
C ASP A 39 1.37 2.95 -3.48
N ALA A 40 1.78 2.59 -4.69
CA ALA A 40 1.28 3.16 -5.94
C ALA A 40 0.02 2.45 -6.46
N HIS A 41 -0.17 1.18 -6.14
CA HIS A 41 -1.24 0.35 -6.69
C HIS A 41 -2.07 -0.37 -5.65
N GLY A 42 -1.74 -0.19 -4.37
CA GLY A 42 -2.57 -0.66 -3.28
C GLY A 42 -3.95 -0.07 -3.48
N LYS A 43 -4.97 -0.93 -3.62
CA LYS A 43 -6.35 -0.47 -3.75
C LYS A 43 -6.66 0.46 -2.58
N PRO A 44 -7.34 1.59 -2.83
CA PRO A 44 -7.89 2.38 -1.74
C PRO A 44 -8.83 1.48 -0.93
N GLN A 45 -8.42 1.16 0.30
CA GLN A 45 -9.15 0.27 1.21
C GLN A 45 -9.97 1.07 2.23
N TYR A 46 -9.75 2.39 2.28
CA TYR A 46 -10.31 3.27 3.28
C TYR A 46 -11.06 4.39 2.58
N ASP A 47 -12.37 4.22 2.45
CA ASP A 47 -13.26 5.31 2.07
C ASP A 47 -13.55 6.24 3.25
N CYS A 48 -13.87 7.49 2.93
CA CYS A 48 -14.43 8.40 3.91
C CYS A 48 -15.89 8.02 4.17
N PRO A 49 -16.31 7.71 5.41
CA PRO A 49 -17.70 7.38 5.71
C PRO A 49 -18.64 8.57 5.56
N PHE A 50 -18.13 9.81 5.53
CA PHE A 50 -18.92 11.03 5.41
C PHE A 50 -19.76 11.04 4.11
N PRO A 51 -21.10 11.12 4.17
CA PRO A 51 -21.99 10.88 3.03
C PRO A 51 -21.82 11.89 1.88
N SER A 52 -21.44 13.13 2.18
CA SER A 52 -21.17 14.17 1.17
C SER A 52 -19.69 14.25 0.74
N CYS A 53 -18.83 13.33 1.19
CA CYS A 53 -17.44 13.32 0.78
C CYS A 53 -17.22 12.51 -0.50
N THR A 54 -16.50 13.09 -1.45
CA THR A 54 -16.13 12.45 -2.72
C THR A 54 -14.98 11.44 -2.59
N ARG A 55 -14.35 11.34 -1.41
CA ARG A 55 -13.20 10.45 -1.14
C ARG A 55 -13.67 9.04 -0.75
N LYS A 56 -14.41 8.39 -1.65
CA LYS A 56 -14.91 7.01 -1.47
C LYS A 56 -14.56 6.11 -2.66
N GLY A 57 -14.49 4.81 -2.42
CA GLY A 57 -14.22 3.80 -3.45
C GLY A 57 -12.92 4.07 -4.21
N THR A 58 -13.01 4.35 -5.51
CA THR A 58 -11.85 4.62 -6.39
C THR A 58 -11.07 5.88 -6.03
N LYS A 59 -11.71 6.85 -5.36
CA LYS A 59 -11.09 8.08 -4.83
C LYS A 59 -10.74 8.01 -3.34
N GLY A 60 -10.91 6.84 -2.73
CA GLY A 60 -10.58 6.59 -1.33
C GLY A 60 -9.08 6.61 -1.07
N PHE A 61 -8.70 6.23 0.14
CA PHE A 61 -7.32 6.24 0.61
C PHE A 61 -6.77 4.81 0.66
N SER A 62 -5.51 4.63 0.23
CA SER A 62 -4.80 3.35 0.39
C SER A 62 -4.32 3.11 1.82
N ARG A 63 -4.34 4.13 2.68
CA ARG A 63 -3.92 4.05 4.09
C ARG A 63 -4.98 4.63 5.04
N ARG A 64 -5.18 3.94 6.17
CA ARG A 64 -6.10 4.35 7.24
C ARG A 64 -5.72 5.70 7.85
N ASP A 65 -4.42 5.95 8.02
CA ASP A 65 -3.92 7.17 8.66
C ASP A 65 -4.27 8.41 7.83
N ASN A 66 -4.07 8.33 6.51
CA ASN A 66 -4.41 9.39 5.57
C ASN A 66 -5.91 9.69 5.56
N MET A 67 -6.75 8.65 5.60
CA MET A 67 -8.20 8.83 5.72
C MET A 67 -8.59 9.51 7.04
N ARG A 68 -8.01 9.08 8.17
CA ARG A 68 -8.28 9.72 9.48
C ARG A 68 -7.83 11.19 9.51
N GLN A 69 -6.66 11.48 8.97
CA GLN A 69 -6.18 12.86 8.88
C GLN A 69 -7.08 13.71 7.97
N HIS A 70 -7.47 13.18 6.81
CA HIS A 70 -8.45 13.82 5.94
C HIS A 70 -9.74 14.13 6.69
N HIS A 71 -10.26 13.19 7.48
CA HIS A 71 -11.49 13.41 8.22
C HIS A 71 -11.36 14.53 9.26
N ARG A 72 -10.24 14.59 9.97
CA ARG A 72 -9.97 15.69 10.92
C ARG A 72 -9.82 17.03 10.23
N LEU A 73 -9.15 17.09 9.07
CA LEU A 73 -8.87 18.35 8.39
C LEU A 73 -10.05 18.87 7.55
N VAL A 74 -10.85 17.97 6.97
CA VAL A 74 -11.94 18.31 6.05
C VAL A 74 -13.30 18.28 6.73
N HIS A 75 -13.52 17.32 7.64
CA HIS A 75 -14.78 17.16 8.36
C HIS A 75 -14.71 17.66 9.80
N ASN A 76 -13.54 18.12 10.28
CA ASN A 76 -13.29 18.55 11.66
C ASN A 76 -13.75 17.53 12.71
N GLU A 77 -13.77 16.25 12.34
CA GLU A 77 -14.33 15.18 13.16
C GLU A 77 -13.31 14.05 13.28
N LEU A 78 -13.14 13.52 14.49
CA LEU A 78 -12.26 12.40 14.74
C LEU A 78 -13.03 11.11 14.50
N LEU A 79 -12.86 10.53 13.31
CA LEU A 79 -13.37 9.18 13.06
C LEU A 79 -12.69 8.20 14.00
N ALA A 80 -13.43 7.81 15.04
CA ALA A 80 -13.23 6.56 15.74
C ALA A 80 -13.75 5.43 14.85
N LEU A 81 -13.09 5.22 13.69
CA LEU A 81 -13.27 3.99 12.93
C LEU A 81 -12.71 2.89 13.82
N GLY A 82 -13.65 2.21 14.48
CA GLY A 82 -13.43 1.27 15.55
C GLY A 82 -12.25 0.35 15.26
N GLU A 83 -11.52 0.07 16.33
CA GLU A 83 -10.57 -1.02 16.39
C GLU A 83 -11.27 -2.29 15.94
N SER A 84 -11.16 -2.64 14.66
CA SER A 84 -11.37 -4.02 14.24
C SER A 84 -9.98 -4.64 14.09
N PRO A 85 -9.64 -5.64 14.90
CA PRO A 85 -8.60 -6.56 14.52
C PRO A 85 -9.08 -7.28 13.24
N GLU A 86 -8.16 -7.86 12.47
CA GLU A 86 -8.47 -8.90 11.48
C GLU A 86 -8.97 -8.42 10.09
N CYS A 87 -8.14 -7.64 9.38
CA CYS A 87 -8.16 -7.73 7.91
C CYS A 87 -7.35 -8.96 7.50
N GLY A 88 -8.07 -10.01 7.09
CA GLY A 88 -7.59 -11.37 6.82
C GLY A 88 -6.28 -11.45 6.05
N MET A 89 -5.24 -11.87 6.76
CA MET A 89 -4.01 -12.34 6.17
C MET A 89 -4.30 -13.70 5.53
N ARG A 90 -4.43 -13.71 4.20
CA ARG A 90 -4.33 -14.90 3.35
C ARG A 90 -3.27 -15.85 3.91
N LYS A 91 -3.71 -17.00 4.41
CA LYS A 91 -2.85 -18.15 4.64
C LYS A 91 -2.48 -18.69 3.25
N ALA A 92 -1.32 -18.29 2.74
CA ALA A 92 -0.61 -19.13 1.80
C ALA A 92 0.09 -20.19 2.65
N SER A 93 -0.58 -21.33 2.84
CA SER A 93 0.08 -22.55 3.30
C SER A 93 0.56 -23.30 2.06
N PHE A 94 1.77 -23.81 2.20
CA PHE A 94 2.56 -24.63 1.30
C PHE A 94 1.82 -25.89 0.83
#